data_AF-A0A847JAJ2-F1
#
_entry.id   AF-A0A847JAJ2-F1
#
_cell.length_a   1.000
_cell.length_b   1.000
_cell.length_c   1.000
_cell.angle_alpha   90.00
_cell.angle_beta   90.00
_cell.angle_gamma   90.00
#
_symmetry.space_group_name_H-M   'P 1'
#
loop_
_entity.id
_entity.type
_entity.pdbx_description
1 polymer ?
#
loop_
_entity_poly.entity_id
_entity_poly.type
_entity_poly.pdbx_seq_one_letter_code
_entity_poly.pdbx_strand_id
1 'polypeptide(L)'
;VGVVGMVGVALLVLTPSASLDGIGVAASLFGAASMATGTVLDGRWRPSEGPLTVTAWQLVAGGLLLLPVALVVEPAPPPPTLLNLVGYLHLGLIGAAFTYWLWFRGLARLEPAAVAPLGFLSPVTAVVLGVVVLGQTPTPAQAIGMALVLGGVWANMRIRDDLPAAAGEVRRSAA
;
A
#
# COMPACT_ATOMS: atom_id res chain seq x y z
N VAL A 1 1.80 -4.70 16.49
CA VAL A 1 2.27 -4.55 15.10
C VAL A 1 1.71 -3.31 14.44
N GLY A 2 0.38 -3.10 14.43
CA GLY A 2 -0.22 -1.92 13.77
C GLY A 2 0.36 -0.57 14.21
N VAL A 3 0.39 -0.27 15.51
CA VAL A 3 0.96 1.00 16.02
C VAL A 3 2.46 1.12 15.74
N VAL A 4 3.23 0.06 15.97
CA VAL A 4 4.68 0.03 15.73
C VAL A 4 4.99 0.23 14.24
N GLY A 5 4.24 -0.42 13.36
CA GLY A 5 4.34 -0.25 11.91
C GLY A 5 4.00 1.18 11.50
N MET A 6 2.92 1.76 12.03
CA MET A 6 2.53 3.14 11.76
C MET A 6 3.60 4.15 12.19
N VAL A 7 4.17 4.01 13.39
CA VAL A 7 5.29 4.86 13.85
C VAL A 7 6.52 4.66 12.97
N GLY A 8 6.83 3.41 12.60
CA GLY A 8 7.92 3.09 11.69
C GLY A 8 7.77 3.75 10.32
N VAL A 9 6.58 3.68 9.72
CA VAL A 9 6.27 4.35 8.44
C VAL A 9 6.36 5.87 8.57
N ALA A 10 5.86 6.44 9.67
CA ALA A 10 6.00 7.88 9.91
C ALA A 10 7.48 8.29 9.92
N LEU A 11 8.35 7.53 10.57
CA LEU A 11 9.81 7.79 10.58
C LEU A 11 10.49 7.59 9.22
N LEU A 12 9.95 6.73 8.36
CA LEU A 12 10.47 6.52 7.01
C LEU A 12 10.13 7.67 6.05
N VAL A 13 8.96 8.27 6.23
CA VAL A 13 8.38 9.25 5.30
C VAL A 13 8.57 10.70 5.77
N LEU A 14 8.56 10.95 7.09
CA LEU A 14 8.74 12.29 7.64
C LEU A 14 10.12 12.84 7.27
N THR A 15 10.10 13.96 6.57
CA THR A 15 11.31 14.69 6.17
C THR A 15 11.48 15.89 7.11
N PRO A 16 12.71 16.35 7.44
CA PRO A 16 12.91 17.50 8.31
C PRO A 16 12.23 18.80 7.85
N SER A 17 11.96 18.92 6.55
CA SER A 17 11.27 20.06 5.93
C SER A 17 9.74 19.91 5.89
N ALA A 18 9.17 18.83 6.44
CA ALA A 18 7.73 18.62 6.45
C ALA A 18 7.03 19.69 7.29
N SER A 19 6.17 20.48 6.65
CA SER A 19 5.29 21.44 7.32
C SER A 19 3.89 20.86 7.44
N LEU A 20 3.18 21.25 8.51
CA LEU A 20 1.77 20.93 8.66
C LEU A 20 0.95 21.90 7.84
N ASP A 21 0.50 21.45 6.67
CA ASP A 21 -0.48 22.13 5.85
C ASP A 21 -1.90 21.63 6.20
N GLY A 22 -2.77 22.54 6.64
CA GLY A 22 -4.14 22.21 7.01
C GLY A 22 -4.95 21.61 5.85
N ILE A 23 -4.68 22.04 4.61
CA ILE A 23 -5.33 21.48 3.42
C ILE A 23 -4.85 20.05 3.20
N GLY A 24 -3.53 19.80 3.23
CA GLY A 24 -2.97 18.45 3.17
C GLY A 24 -3.48 17.52 4.27
N VAL A 25 -3.63 18.01 5.51
CA VAL A 25 -4.20 17.22 6.61
C VAL A 25 -5.66 16.88 6.34
N ALA A 26 -6.49 17.86 5.95
CA ALA A 26 -7.88 17.60 5.61
C ALA A 26 -8.02 16.63 4.43
N ALA A 27 -7.19 16.79 3.40
CA ALA A 27 -7.16 15.92 2.22
C ALA A 27 -6.75 14.48 2.57
N SER A 28 -5.73 14.30 3.42
CA SER A 28 -5.29 12.96 3.86
C SER A 28 -6.33 12.26 4.74
N LEU A 29 -7.03 12.98 5.61
CA LEU A 29 -8.14 12.45 6.40
C LEU A 29 -9.32 12.05 5.51
N PHE A 30 -9.67 12.90 4.54
CA PHE A 30 -10.71 12.56 3.56
C PHE A 30 -10.33 11.34 2.72
N GLY A 31 -9.07 11.24 2.27
CA GLY A 31 -8.54 10.08 1.57
C GLY A 31 -8.61 8.80 2.41
N ALA A 32 -8.23 8.88 3.69
CA ALA A 32 -8.31 7.76 4.63
C ALA A 32 -9.76 7.31 4.86
N ALA A 33 -10.68 8.25 5.05
CA ALA A 33 -12.10 7.96 5.18
C ALA A 33 -12.66 7.31 3.91
N SER A 34 -12.35 7.86 2.74
CA SER A 34 -12.74 7.29 1.44
C SER A 34 -12.23 5.86 1.27
N MET A 35 -10.96 5.59 1.61
CA MET A 35 -10.36 4.26 1.52
C MET A 35 -11.01 3.26 2.50
N ALA A 36 -11.30 3.69 3.73
CA ALA A 36 -12.00 2.87 4.71
C ALA A 36 -13.43 2.54 4.25
N THR A 37 -14.17 3.54 3.76
CA THR A 37 -15.51 3.35 3.20
C THR A 37 -15.49 2.40 2.01
N GLY A 38 -14.57 2.59 1.07
CA GLY A 38 -14.39 1.70 -0.08
C GLY A 38 -14.14 0.25 0.31
N THR A 39 -13.27 0.03 1.30
CA THR A 39 -12.95 -1.31 1.82
C THR A 39 -14.17 -1.98 2.47
N VAL A 40 -14.98 -1.22 3.21
CA VAL A 40 -16.22 -1.72 3.81
C VAL A 40 -17.28 -2.03 2.75
N LEU A 41 -17.43 -1.17 1.74
CA LEU A 41 -18.39 -1.36 0.65
C LEU A 41 -18.04 -2.57 -0.21
N ASP A 42 -16.77 -2.78 -0.52
CA ASP A 42 -16.29 -3.94 -1.29
C ASP A 42 -16.67 -5.26 -0.57
N GLY A 43 -16.44 -5.31 0.75
CA GLY A 43 -16.85 -6.45 1.58
C GLY A 43 -18.37 -6.61 1.73
N ARG A 44 -19.14 -5.51 1.63
CA ARG A 44 -20.61 -5.52 1.72
C ARG A 44 -21.26 -5.97 0.42
N TRP A 45 -20.78 -5.49 -0.72
CA TRP A 45 -21.38 -5.76 -2.03
C TRP A 45 -20.92 -7.07 -2.63
N ARG A 46 -19.72 -7.56 -2.27
CA ARG A 46 -19.18 -8.85 -2.71
C ARG A 46 -19.37 -9.07 -4.21
N PRO A 47 -18.72 -8.24 -5.06
CA PRO A 47 -18.86 -8.34 -6.50
C PRO A 47 -18.62 -9.77 -7.00
N SER A 48 -19.39 -10.18 -8.01
CA SER A 48 -19.29 -11.52 -8.62
C SER A 48 -17.98 -11.73 -9.39
N GLU A 49 -17.36 -10.63 -9.81
CA GLU A 49 -16.10 -10.61 -10.55
C GLU A 49 -14.89 -10.81 -9.63
N GLY A 50 -13.78 -11.30 -10.20
CA GLY A 50 -12.54 -11.48 -9.46
C GLY A 50 -11.92 -10.14 -8.99
N PRO A 51 -11.15 -10.13 -7.87
CA PRO A 51 -10.58 -8.91 -7.29
C PRO A 51 -9.76 -8.06 -8.28
N LEU A 52 -8.98 -8.71 -9.15
CA LEU A 52 -8.20 -8.01 -10.18
C LEU A 52 -9.08 -7.26 -11.18
N THR A 53 -10.20 -7.87 -11.60
CA THR A 53 -11.17 -7.25 -12.52
C THR A 53 -11.85 -6.05 -11.88
N VAL A 54 -12.25 -6.19 -10.62
CA VAL A 54 -12.86 -5.09 -9.84
C VAL A 54 -11.88 -3.93 -9.70
N THR A 55 -10.63 -4.20 -9.31
CA THR A 55 -9.59 -3.16 -9.21
C THR A 55 -9.30 -2.49 -10.55
N ALA A 56 -9.27 -3.25 -11.66
CA ALA A 56 -9.08 -2.67 -12.99
C ALA A 56 -10.18 -1.67 -13.33
N TRP A 57 -11.44 -2.03 -13.09
CA TRP A 57 -12.57 -1.11 -13.29
C TRP A 57 -12.55 0.08 -12.34
N GLN A 58 -12.14 -0.11 -11.08
CA GLN A 58 -11.99 0.98 -10.11
C GLN A 58 -10.92 1.99 -10.55
N LEU A 59 -9.77 1.53 -11.08
CA LEU A 59 -8.73 2.41 -11.58
C LEU A 59 -9.17 3.17 -12.83
N VAL A 60 -9.88 2.52 -13.75
CA VAL A 60 -10.46 3.18 -14.93
C VAL A 60 -11.48 4.23 -14.51
N ALA A 61 -12.43 3.87 -13.64
CA ALA A 61 -13.45 4.80 -13.16
C ALA A 61 -12.85 5.96 -12.37
N GLY A 62 -11.88 5.69 -11.49
CA GLY A 62 -11.15 6.71 -10.74
C GLY A 62 -10.37 7.65 -11.66
N GLY A 63 -9.67 7.12 -12.65
CA GLY A 63 -8.97 7.91 -13.66
C GLY A 63 -9.90 8.79 -14.48
N LEU A 64 -11.03 8.25 -14.95
CA LEU A 64 -12.04 9.00 -15.69
C LEU A 64 -12.71 10.09 -14.83
N LEU A 65 -12.91 9.83 -13.54
CA LEU A 65 -13.48 10.81 -12.61
C LEU A 65 -12.49 11.94 -12.29
N LEU A 66 -11.20 11.63 -12.20
CA LEU A 66 -10.14 12.63 -11.98
C LEU A 66 -9.80 13.42 -13.24
N LEU A 67 -9.99 12.86 -14.44
CA LEU A 67 -9.58 13.47 -15.71
C LEU A 67 -10.16 14.89 -15.92
N PRO A 68 -11.46 15.17 -15.73
CA PRO A 68 -11.99 16.54 -15.85
C PRO A 68 -11.35 17.51 -14.85
N VAL A 69 -11.12 17.06 -13.61
CA VAL A 69 -10.49 17.89 -12.57
C VAL A 69 -9.06 18.22 -12.98
N ALA A 70 -8.29 17.24 -13.45
CA ALA A 70 -6.93 17.45 -13.94
C ALA A 70 -6.91 18.46 -15.10
N LEU A 71 -7.83 18.34 -16.07
CA LEU A 71 -7.91 19.26 -17.22
C LEU A 71 -8.28 20.71 -16.84
N VAL A 72 -8.97 20.92 -15.72
CA VAL A 72 -9.40 22.26 -15.26
C VAL A 72 -8.39 22.89 -14.30
N VAL A 73 -7.80 22.08 -13.42
CA VAL A 73 -6.97 22.57 -12.30
C VAL A 73 -5.49 22.57 -12.66
N GLU A 74 -5.02 21.61 -13.45
CA GLU A 74 -3.59 21.50 -13.78
C GLU A 74 -3.26 22.27 -15.07
N PRO A 75 -2.09 22.94 -15.13
CA PRO A 75 -1.57 23.49 -16.37
C PRO A 75 -1.38 22.38 -17.42
N ALA A 76 -1.62 22.71 -18.69
CA ALA A 76 -1.41 21.75 -19.78
C ALA A 76 0.03 21.23 -19.76
N PRO A 77 0.23 19.89 -19.66
CA PRO A 77 1.58 19.34 -19.61
C PRO A 77 2.28 19.54 -20.95
N PRO A 78 3.62 19.64 -20.96
CA PRO A 78 4.38 19.64 -22.21
C PRO A 78 4.13 18.34 -23.00
N PRO A 79 4.27 18.36 -24.33
CA PRO A 79 4.13 17.16 -25.14
C PRO A 79 5.02 16.03 -24.61
N PRO A 80 4.48 14.82 -24.41
CA PRO A 80 5.24 13.74 -23.80
C PRO A 80 6.37 13.30 -24.73
N THR A 81 7.56 13.14 -24.17
CA THR A 81 8.68 12.51 -24.89
C THR A 81 8.48 11.00 -24.97
N LEU A 82 9.21 10.34 -25.87
CA LEU A 82 9.23 8.88 -25.93
C LEU A 82 9.64 8.25 -24.59
N LEU A 83 10.58 8.88 -23.87
CA LEU A 83 11.00 8.42 -22.55
C LEU A 83 9.84 8.52 -21.52
N ASN A 84 9.04 9.58 -21.57
CA ASN A 84 7.86 9.70 -20.71
C ASN A 84 6.84 8.60 -21.03
N LEU A 85 6.58 8.34 -22.31
CA LEU A 85 5.66 7.28 -22.73
C LEU A 85 6.13 5.90 -22.26
N VAL A 86 7.42 5.58 -22.41
CA VAL A 86 8.00 4.34 -21.89
C VAL A 86 7.89 4.28 -20.37
N GLY A 87 8.12 5.40 -19.67
CA GLY A 87 7.93 5.50 -18.23
C GLY A 87 6.48 5.23 -17.79
N TYR A 88 5.50 5.82 -18.47
CA TYR A 88 4.08 5.55 -18.20
C TYR A 88 3.70 4.09 -18.48
N LEU A 89 4.20 3.51 -19.58
CA LEU A 89 3.98 2.10 -19.88
C LEU A 89 4.60 1.20 -18.81
N HIS A 90 5.81 1.52 -18.33
CA HIS A 90 6.45 0.78 -17.25
C HIS A 90 5.63 0.88 -15.94
N LEU A 91 5.20 2.08 -15.55
CA LEU A 91 4.39 2.28 -14.35
C LEU A 91 3.03 1.58 -14.45
N GLY A 92 2.36 1.64 -15.60
CA GLY A 92 1.06 1.00 -15.81
C GLY A 92 1.13 -0.52 -15.90
N LEU A 93 2.04 -1.07 -16.72
CA LEU A 93 2.11 -2.51 -16.97
C LEU A 93 2.85 -3.25 -15.84
N ILE A 94 4.02 -2.74 -15.44
CA ILE A 94 4.86 -3.39 -14.44
C ILE A 94 4.47 -2.91 -13.04
N GLY A 95 4.47 -1.59 -12.82
CA GLY A 95 4.20 -0.98 -11.52
C GLY A 95 2.80 -1.30 -10.99
N ALA A 96 1.78 -1.24 -11.85
CA ALA A 96 0.39 -1.52 -11.48
C ALA A 96 -0.05 -2.94 -11.89
N ALA A 97 -0.24 -3.24 -13.18
CA ALA A 97 -0.94 -4.45 -13.61
C ALA A 97 -0.26 -5.76 -13.13
N PHE A 98 1.04 -5.90 -13.37
CA PHE A 98 1.79 -7.08 -12.94
C PHE A 98 1.89 -7.20 -11.42
N THR A 99 2.16 -6.10 -10.72
CA THR A 99 2.21 -6.07 -9.26
C THR A 99 0.87 -6.41 -8.61
N TYR A 100 -0.26 -5.89 -9.13
CA TYR A 100 -1.60 -6.26 -8.66
C TYR A 100 -1.90 -7.74 -8.89
N TRP A 101 -1.52 -8.28 -10.06
CA TRP A 101 -1.67 -9.71 -10.33
C TRP A 101 -0.90 -10.56 -9.32
N LEU A 102 0.36 -10.22 -9.04
CA LEU A 102 1.18 -10.89 -8.02
C LEU A 102 0.55 -10.75 -6.62
N TRP A 103 0.11 -9.55 -6.27
CA TRP A 103 -0.50 -9.24 -4.99
C TRP A 103 -1.76 -10.07 -4.74
N PHE A 104 -2.72 -10.08 -5.69
CA PHE A 104 -3.95 -10.86 -5.55
C PHE A 104 -3.69 -12.37 -5.58
N ARG A 105 -2.71 -12.83 -6.37
CA ARG A 105 -2.28 -14.23 -6.37
C ARG A 105 -1.65 -14.64 -5.04
N GLY A 106 -0.89 -13.76 -4.40
CA GLY A 106 -0.31 -13.95 -3.08
C GLY A 106 -1.38 -13.95 -1.98
N LEU A 107 -2.28 -12.97 -2.02
CA LEU A 107 -3.45 -12.86 -1.15
C LEU A 107 -4.29 -14.14 -1.13
N ALA A 108 -4.53 -14.75 -2.31
CA ALA A 108 -5.29 -16.00 -2.41
C ALA A 108 -4.62 -17.20 -1.70
N ARG A 109 -3.35 -17.08 -1.30
CA ARG A 109 -2.55 -18.14 -0.66
C ARG A 109 -2.19 -17.83 0.79
N LEU A 110 -2.53 -16.65 1.29
CA LEU A 110 -2.14 -16.16 2.61
C LEU A 110 -3.37 -15.91 3.46
N GLU A 111 -3.28 -16.24 4.75
CA GLU A 111 -4.32 -15.88 5.71
C GLU A 111 -4.35 -14.35 5.91
N PRO A 112 -5.52 -13.73 6.10
CA PRO A 112 -5.65 -12.26 6.21
C PRO A 112 -4.70 -11.61 7.23
N ALA A 113 -4.46 -12.27 8.37
CA ALA A 113 -3.55 -11.79 9.41
C ALA A 113 -2.06 -11.78 9.00
N ALA A 114 -1.67 -12.58 8.00
CA ALA A 114 -0.32 -12.60 7.44
C ALA A 114 -0.08 -11.43 6.47
N VAL A 115 -1.15 -10.87 5.92
CA VAL A 115 -1.09 -9.88 4.83
C VAL A 115 -0.94 -8.46 5.36
N ALA A 116 -1.58 -8.13 6.48
CA ALA A 116 -1.55 -6.78 7.05
C ALA A 116 -0.12 -6.21 7.26
N PRO A 117 0.88 -6.99 7.74
CA PRO A 117 2.24 -6.49 7.88
C PRO A 117 2.97 -6.25 6.54
N LEU A 118 2.57 -6.94 5.47
CA LEU A 118 3.22 -6.81 4.15
C LEU A 118 3.09 -5.39 3.58
N GLY A 119 1.99 -4.69 3.88
CA GLY A 119 1.79 -3.30 3.46
C GLY A 119 2.86 -2.35 4.00
N PHE A 120 3.37 -2.60 5.21
CA PHE A 120 4.42 -1.78 5.81
C PHE A 120 5.80 -2.01 5.17
N LEU A 121 6.00 -3.10 4.41
CA LEU A 121 7.26 -3.34 3.72
C LEU A 121 7.48 -2.40 2.53
N SER A 122 6.40 -1.89 1.92
CA SER A 122 6.48 -0.96 0.79
C SER A 122 7.40 0.25 1.05
N PRO A 123 7.21 1.05 2.12
CA PRO A 123 8.10 2.17 2.42
C PRO A 123 9.53 1.73 2.77
N VAL A 124 9.74 0.54 3.34
CA VAL A 124 11.09 -0.01 3.57
C VAL A 124 11.78 -0.29 2.23
N THR A 125 11.08 -0.94 1.30
CA THR A 125 11.60 -1.20 -0.05
C THR A 125 11.93 0.10 -0.79
N ALA A 126 11.09 1.14 -0.66
CA ALA A 126 11.34 2.44 -1.25
C ALA A 126 12.66 3.07 -0.73
N VAL A 127 12.89 3.04 0.59
CA VAL A 127 14.16 3.54 1.18
C VAL A 127 15.34 2.70 0.70
N VAL A 128 15.23 1.37 0.70
CA VAL A 128 16.31 0.48 0.22
C VAL A 128 16.66 0.75 -1.25
N LEU A 129 15.68 0.93 -2.12
CA LEU A 129 15.91 1.30 -3.52
C LEU A 129 16.53 2.70 -3.64
N GLY A 130 16.12 3.65 -2.81
CA GLY A 130 16.76 4.97 -2.71
C GLY A 130 18.25 4.86 -2.39
N VAL A 131 18.62 3.99 -1.45
CA VAL A 131 20.03 3.74 -1.10
C VAL A 131 20.77 3.04 -2.24
N VAL A 132 20.25 1.91 -2.73
CA VAL A 132 20.98 1.02 -3.65
C VAL A 132 21.00 1.55 -5.08
N VAL A 133 19.88 2.09 -5.56
CA VAL A 133 19.73 2.53 -6.95
C VAL A 133 20.07 4.00 -7.11
N LEU A 134 19.66 4.84 -6.15
CA LEU A 134 19.86 6.29 -6.23
C LEU A 134 21.07 6.78 -5.41
N GLY A 135 21.75 5.91 -4.67
CA GLY A 135 22.92 6.27 -3.86
C GLY A 135 22.59 7.19 -2.66
N GLN A 136 21.34 7.20 -2.20
CA GLN A 136 20.94 8.05 -1.09
C GLN A 136 21.47 7.52 0.25
N THR A 137 21.85 8.41 1.16
CA THR A 137 22.21 8.03 2.52
C THR A 137 20.94 8.03 3.39
N PRO A 138 20.57 6.90 4.03
CA PRO A 138 19.39 6.86 4.87
C PRO A 138 19.63 7.71 6.12
N THR A 139 18.62 8.49 6.50
CA THR A 139 18.69 9.27 7.74
C THR A 139 18.63 8.34 8.96
N PRO A 140 19.09 8.78 10.16
CA PRO A 140 18.92 8.00 11.38
C PRO A 140 17.45 7.65 11.68
N ALA A 141 16.53 8.58 11.38
CA ALA A 141 15.09 8.34 11.51
C ALA A 141 14.61 7.21 10.57
N GLN A 142 15.04 7.22 9.31
CA GLN A 142 14.73 6.14 8.36
C GLN A 142 15.30 4.79 8.81
N ALA A 143 16.53 4.77 9.34
CA ALA A 143 17.13 3.55 9.87
C ALA A 143 16.32 2.97 11.05
N ILE A 144 15.90 3.82 12.00
CA ILE A 144 15.04 3.42 13.12
C ILE A 144 13.67 2.96 12.59
N GLY A 145 13.09 3.69 11.63
CA GLY A 145 11.81 3.34 11.01
C GLY A 145 11.85 1.96 10.34
N MET A 146 12.92 1.66 9.58
CA MET A 146 13.12 0.33 9.00
C MET A 146 13.22 -0.75 10.08
N ALA A 147 13.99 -0.51 11.14
CA ALA A 147 14.13 -1.47 12.24
C ALA A 147 12.79 -1.75 12.95
N LEU A 148 11.97 -0.72 13.19
CA LEU A 148 10.65 -0.87 13.81
C LEU A 148 9.68 -1.65 12.92
N VAL A 149 9.64 -1.37 11.61
CA VAL A 149 8.79 -2.10 10.67
C VAL A 149 9.22 -3.56 10.59
N LEU A 150 10.50 -3.82 10.33
CA LEU A 150 11.04 -5.18 10.18
C LEU A 150 10.89 -5.98 11.47
N GLY A 151 11.23 -5.38 12.62
CA GLY A 151 11.06 -6.01 13.94
C GLY A 151 9.59 -6.28 14.26
N GLY A 152 8.68 -5.36 13.92
CA GLY A 152 7.25 -5.55 14.09
C GLY A 152 6.68 -6.68 13.22
N VAL A 153 7.11 -6.77 11.97
CA VAL A 153 6.74 -7.87 11.05
C VAL A 153 7.28 -9.20 11.58
N TRP A 154 8.55 -9.24 11.99
CA TRP A 154 9.18 -10.45 12.52
C TRP A 154 8.49 -10.96 13.80
N ALA A 155 8.22 -10.06 14.75
CA ALA A 155 7.49 -10.42 15.97
C ALA A 155 6.07 -10.92 15.67
N ASN A 156 5.39 -10.33 14.68
CA ASN A 156 4.08 -10.81 14.22
C ASN A 156 4.15 -12.25 13.70
N MET A 157 5.19 -12.58 12.94
CA MET A 157 5.36 -13.93 12.40
C MET A 157 5.66 -14.93 13.53
N ARG A 158 6.57 -14.58 14.44
CA ARG A 158 6.96 -15.44 15.57
C ARG A 158 5.80 -15.83 16.49
N ILE A 159 5.01 -14.83 16.90
CA ILE A 159 3.85 -15.04 17.79
C ILE A 159 2.82 -15.99 17.15
N ARG A 160 2.78 -16.08 15.82
CA ARG A 160 1.86 -16.96 15.10
C ARG A 160 2.37 -18.39 15.01
N ASP A 161 3.68 -18.59 14.85
CA ASP A 161 4.30 -19.91 14.91
C ASP A 161 4.16 -20.53 16.32
N ASP A 162 4.13 -19.68 17.36
CA ASP A 162 4.01 -20.08 18.76
C ASP A 162 2.56 -20.31 19.25
N LEU A 163 1.54 -19.91 18.47
CA LEU A 163 0.14 -20.21 18.82
C LEU A 163 -0.15 -21.70 18.53
N PRO A 164 -0.51 -22.51 19.55
CA PRO A 164 -0.82 -23.92 19.32
C PRO A 164 -1.99 -24.05 18.34
N ALA A 165 -1.98 -25.11 17.54
CA ALA A 165 -3.05 -25.51 16.61
C ALA A 165 -4.44 -25.78 17.26
N ALA A 166 -4.73 -25.22 18.43
CA ALA A 166 -5.95 -25.39 19.21
C ALA A 166 -7.21 -24.83 18.53
N ALA A 167 -7.08 -23.93 17.55
CA ALA A 167 -8.22 -23.43 16.78
C ALA A 167 -8.79 -24.49 15.79
N GLY A 168 -8.01 -25.52 15.45
CA GLY A 168 -8.43 -26.62 14.58
C GLY A 168 -9.36 -27.63 15.27
N GLU A 169 -9.24 -27.79 16.58
CA GLU A 169 -10.02 -28.75 17.38
C GLU A 169 -11.41 -28.21 17.74
N VAL A 170 -11.53 -26.90 18.03
CA VAL A 170 -12.83 -26.26 18.32
C VAL A 170 -13.77 -26.32 17.10
N ARG A 171 -13.23 -26.24 15.88
CA ARG A 171 -14.01 -26.36 14.62
C ARG A 171 -14.43 -27.79 14.28
N ARG A 172 -13.75 -28.81 14.84
CA ARG A 172 -14.13 -30.23 14.68
C ARG A 172 -15.09 -30.73 15.78
N SER A 173 -15.10 -30.09 16.95
CA SER A 173 -16.03 -30.40 18.05
C SER A 173 -17.43 -29.80 17.84
N ALA A 174 -17.54 -28.75 17.01
CA ALA A 174 -18.80 -28.06 16.71
C ALA A 174 -19.49 -28.51 15.40
N ALA A 175 -19.03 -29.61 14.78
CA ALA A 175 -19.60 -30.22 13.57
C ALA A 175 -20.00 -31.67 13.86
#